data_AF-A0A1Y2TJF6-F1
#
_entry.id   AF-A0A1Y2TJF6-F1
#
_cell.length_a   1.000
_cell.length_b   1.000
_cell.length_c   1.000
_cell.angle_alpha   90.00
_cell.angle_beta   90.00
_cell.angle_gamma   90.00
#
_symmetry.space_group_name_H-M   'P 1'
#
loop_
_entity.id
_entity.type
_entity.pdbx_description
1 polymer ?
#
loop_
_entity_poly.entity_id
_entity_poly.type
_entity_poly.pdbx_seq_one_letter_code
_entity_poly.pdbx_strand_id
1 'polypeptide(L)'
;MSSTRTPGQMRPVLGQKVDIGSFYDGRTDSFLPINLITASLPGQFVRFTQAPQREIRITTDDSTAEKFRQLGISRELGASYLTGLVPVSGAAYYLESHCKTNRIV
;
A
#
# COMPACT_ATOMS: atom_id res chain seq x y z
N MET A 1 7.59 -30.68 14.70
CA MET A 1 7.09 -30.22 13.40
C MET A 1 6.75 -28.73 13.50
N SER A 2 7.71 -27.85 13.20
CA SER A 2 7.46 -26.40 13.22
C SER A 2 6.83 -26.01 11.91
N SER A 3 5.55 -25.61 11.96
CA SER A 3 4.89 -24.92 10.84
C SER A 3 5.60 -23.60 10.62
N THR A 4 6.40 -23.51 9.56
CA THR A 4 6.99 -22.26 9.09
C THR A 4 5.84 -21.39 8.60
N ARG A 5 5.33 -20.57 9.52
CA ARG A 5 4.36 -19.52 9.24
C ARG A 5 5.04 -18.58 8.25
N THR A 6 4.70 -18.68 6.95
CA THR A 6 5.16 -17.72 5.94
C THR A 6 4.89 -16.33 6.51
N PRO A 7 5.90 -15.47 6.67
CA PRO A 7 5.67 -14.10 7.13
C PRO A 7 4.58 -13.50 6.25
N GLY A 8 3.49 -13.02 6.87
CA GLY A 8 2.45 -12.34 6.11
C GLY A 8 3.12 -11.21 5.32
N GLN A 9 2.99 -11.24 4.00
CA GLN A 9 3.52 -10.15 3.18
C GLN A 9 2.75 -8.88 3.53
N MET A 10 3.45 -7.91 4.12
CA MET A 10 2.88 -6.59 4.39
C MET A 10 3.00 -5.75 3.12
N ARG A 11 1.87 -5.24 2.62
CA ARG A 11 1.81 -4.40 1.43
C ARG A 11 1.22 -3.04 1.81
N PRO A 12 1.90 -1.92 1.51
CA PRO A 12 1.34 -0.61 1.73
C PRO A 12 0.15 -0.39 0.79
N VAL A 13 -0.88 0.27 1.31
CA VAL A 13 -2.07 0.62 0.56
C VAL A 13 -1.83 1.98 -0.10
N LEU A 14 -2.00 2.04 -1.42
CA LEU A 14 -1.80 3.26 -2.21
C LEU A 14 -3.10 4.08 -2.30
N GLY A 15 -3.82 4.18 -1.18
CA GLY A 15 -5.07 4.94 -1.04
C GLY A 15 -6.36 4.13 -1.16
N GLN A 16 -6.30 2.84 -1.47
CA GLN A 16 -7.50 1.99 -1.49
C GLN A 16 -8.16 1.94 -0.11
N LYS A 17 -9.49 1.95 -0.07
CA LYS A 17 -10.26 1.69 1.17
C LYS A 17 -10.79 0.28 1.09
N VAL A 18 -10.52 -0.52 2.11
CA VAL A 18 -10.88 -1.94 2.12
C VAL A 18 -11.46 -2.34 3.45
N ASP A 19 -12.49 -3.17 3.39
CA ASP A 19 -13.13 -3.72 4.57
C ASP A 19 -12.39 -4.97 5.05
N ILE A 20 -12.52 -5.25 6.35
CA ILE A 20 -12.03 -6.50 6.93
C ILE A 20 -12.70 -7.68 6.20
N GLY A 21 -11.90 -8.67 5.81
CA GLY A 21 -12.39 -9.85 5.08
C GLY A 21 -12.38 -9.71 3.55
N SER A 22 -11.99 -8.54 3.00
CA SER A 22 -11.80 -8.36 1.56
C SER A 22 -10.69 -9.28 1.03
N PHE A 23 -10.95 -9.96 -0.09
CA PHE A 23 -9.93 -10.78 -0.75
C PHE A 23 -9.00 -9.91 -1.62
N TYR A 24 -7.73 -10.30 -1.67
CA TYR A 24 -6.70 -9.64 -2.46
C TYR A 24 -6.14 -10.61 -3.51
N ASP A 25 -6.13 -10.20 -4.77
CA ASP A 25 -5.44 -10.93 -5.84
C ASP A 25 -4.04 -10.33 -6.04
N GLY A 26 -3.02 -11.10 -5.64
CA GLY A 26 -1.61 -10.70 -5.78
C GLY A 26 -1.06 -10.76 -7.21
N ARG A 27 -1.83 -11.26 -8.20
CA ARG A 27 -1.42 -11.27 -9.61
C ARG A 27 -1.76 -9.96 -10.31
N THR A 28 -2.92 -9.40 -9.98
CA THR A 28 -3.42 -8.13 -10.52
C THR A 28 -3.21 -6.97 -9.55
N ASP A 29 -2.70 -7.25 -8.35
CA ASP A 29 -2.50 -6.31 -7.26
C ASP A 29 -3.75 -5.47 -6.94
N SER A 30 -4.89 -6.14 -6.93
CA SER A 30 -6.21 -5.54 -6.72
C SER A 30 -7.04 -6.28 -5.68
N PHE A 31 -7.95 -5.54 -5.04
CA PHE A 31 -8.96 -6.13 -4.17
C PHE A 31 -10.13 -6.64 -5.00
N LEU A 32 -10.59 -7.86 -4.70
CA LEU A 32 -11.70 -8.47 -5.39
C LEU A 32 -13.03 -7.96 -4.80
N PRO A 33 -14.11 -7.88 -5.60
CA PRO A 33 -15.45 -7.49 -5.11
C PRO A 33 -16.16 -8.64 -4.36
N ILE A 34 -15.39 -9.41 -3.60
CA ILE A 34 -15.88 -10.48 -2.72
C ILE A 34 -15.31 -10.26 -1.32
N ASN A 35 -16.13 -10.50 -0.31
CA ASN A 35 -15.74 -10.39 1.08
C ASN A 35 -16.12 -11.68 1.81
N LEU A 36 -15.20 -12.20 2.63
CA LEU A 36 -15.46 -13.36 3.48
C LEU A 36 -16.57 -13.09 4.49
N ILE A 37 -16.69 -11.83 4.92
CA ILE A 37 -17.64 -11.36 5.91
C ILE A 37 -18.73 -10.57 5.18
N THR A 38 -19.87 -11.23 4.99
CA THR A 38 -21.02 -10.67 4.25
C THR A 38 -22.02 -9.97 5.16
N ALA A 39 -22.05 -10.32 6.44
CA ALA A 39 -22.87 -9.65 7.46
C ALA A 39 -22.12 -8.45 8.05
N SER A 40 -22.85 -7.42 8.46
CA SER A 40 -22.27 -6.30 9.21
C SER A 40 -21.56 -6.83 10.45
N LEU A 41 -20.26 -6.54 10.60
CA LEU A 41 -19.50 -6.95 11.79
C LEU A 41 -20.01 -6.19 13.02
N PRO A 42 -20.58 -6.88 14.02
CA PRO A 42 -20.89 -6.24 15.29
C PRO A 42 -19.58 -5.82 15.99
N GLY A 43 -19.56 -4.63 16.58
CA GLY A 43 -18.35 -4.06 17.20
C GLY A 43 -17.69 -4.95 18.25
N GLN A 44 -18.45 -5.86 18.89
CA GLN A 44 -17.91 -6.83 19.85
C GLN A 44 -16.91 -7.83 19.26
N PHE A 45 -16.95 -8.08 17.95
CA PHE A 45 -16.03 -9.00 17.27
C PHE A 45 -14.79 -8.30 16.71
N VAL A 46 -14.76 -6.96 16.73
CA VAL A 46 -13.66 -6.14 16.22
C VAL A 46 -13.01 -5.41 17.37
N ARG A 47 -11.79 -5.82 17.72
CA ARG A 47 -10.97 -5.07 18.66
C ARG A 47 -10.18 -4.00 17.94
N PHE A 48 -10.60 -2.75 18.06
CA PHE A 48 -9.81 -1.60 17.62
C PHE A 48 -8.67 -1.36 18.62
N THR A 49 -7.45 -1.25 18.10
CA THR A 49 -6.27 -0.90 18.90
C THR A 49 -5.68 0.38 18.32
N GLN A 50 -5.49 1.39 19.15
CA GLN A 50 -4.77 2.58 18.72
C GLN A 50 -3.28 2.25 18.63
N ALA A 51 -2.69 2.51 17.46
CA ALA A 51 -1.27 2.42 17.21
C ALA A 51 -0.75 3.79 16.73
N PRO A 52 -0.72 4.81 17.62
CA PRO A 52 -0.27 6.14 17.23
C PRO A 52 1.23 6.09 16.91
N GLN A 53 1.55 6.27 15.62
CA GLN A 53 2.91 6.43 15.14
C GLN A 53 2.96 7.67 14.26
N ARG A 54 3.89 8.58 14.56
CA ARG A 54 4.14 9.77 13.75
C ARG A 54 5.61 9.83 13.41
N GLU A 55 5.90 9.83 12.12
CA GLU A 55 7.23 9.98 11.57
C GLU A 55 7.17 11.01 10.44
N ILE A 56 8.16 11.89 10.37
CA ILE A 56 8.28 12.88 9.30
C ILE A 56 9.63 12.65 8.63
N ARG A 57 9.62 12.45 7.31
CA ARG A 57 10.82 12.29 6.49
C ARG A 57 10.88 13.41 5.48
N ILE A 58 12.08 13.97 5.30
CA ILE A 58 12.35 15.05 4.34
C ILE A 58 13.38 14.52 3.35
N THR A 59 13.10 14.65 2.06
CA THR A 59 14.02 14.30 0.98
C THR A 59 14.04 15.39 -0.07
N THR A 60 15.19 15.56 -0.73
CA THR A 60 15.36 16.46 -1.88
C THR A 60 15.41 15.69 -3.20
N ASP A 61 15.36 14.36 -3.15
CA ASP A 61 15.38 13.46 -4.31
C ASP A 61 13.94 13.07 -4.66
N ASP A 62 13.55 13.36 -5.91
CA ASP A 62 12.21 13.11 -6.46
C ASP A 62 12.18 11.90 -7.42
N SER A 63 13.25 11.11 -7.45
CA SER A 63 13.30 9.89 -8.26
C SER A 63 12.27 8.87 -7.79
N THR A 64 11.68 8.12 -8.73
CA THR A 64 10.69 7.08 -8.41
C THR A 64 11.22 6.04 -7.43
N ALA A 65 12.50 5.68 -7.56
CA ALA A 65 13.17 4.75 -6.64
C ALA A 65 13.21 5.28 -5.21
N GLU A 66 13.53 6.57 -5.04
CA GLU A 66 13.52 7.23 -3.74
C GLU A 66 12.10 7.28 -3.15
N LYS A 67 11.08 7.63 -3.96
CA LYS A 67 9.69 7.61 -3.50
C LYS A 67 9.25 6.24 -3.00
N PHE A 68 9.59 5.17 -3.74
CA PHE A 68 9.27 3.81 -3.32
C PHE A 68 9.94 3.46 -2.01
N ARG A 69 11.22 3.82 -1.84
CA ARG A 69 11.96 3.61 -0.59
C ARG A 69 11.30 4.34 0.59
N GLN A 70 10.95 5.62 0.40
CA GLN A 70 10.35 6.44 1.45
C GLN A 70 8.96 5.92 1.88
N LEU A 71 8.16 5.42 0.94
CA LEU A 71 6.83 4.86 1.19
C LEU A 71 6.84 3.37 1.58
N GLY A 72 8.01 2.72 1.62
CA GLY A 72 8.11 1.29 1.94
C GLY A 72 7.47 0.39 0.87
N ILE A 73 7.44 0.84 -0.38
CA ILE A 73 6.90 0.08 -1.51
C ILE A 73 7.92 -1.01 -1.88
N SER A 74 7.48 -2.26 -1.87
CA SER A 74 8.32 -3.40 -2.26
C SER A 74 8.56 -3.40 -3.77
N ARG A 75 9.54 -4.20 -4.22
CA ARG A 75 9.88 -4.29 -5.65
C ARG A 75 8.71 -4.82 -6.48
N GLU A 76 7.98 -5.79 -5.94
CA GLU A 76 6.83 -6.42 -6.59
C GLU A 76 5.68 -5.43 -6.75
N LEU A 77 5.33 -4.72 -5.66
CA LEU A 77 4.29 -3.69 -5.73
C LEU A 77 4.71 -2.50 -6.60
N GLY A 78 5.99 -2.11 -6.53
CA GLY A 78 6.55 -1.07 -7.38
C GLY A 78 6.47 -1.42 -8.87
N ALA A 79 6.73 -2.68 -9.24
CA ALA A 79 6.56 -3.15 -10.60
C ALA A 79 5.10 -3.04 -11.05
N SER A 80 4.14 -3.45 -10.21
CA SER A 80 2.72 -3.35 -10.51
C SER A 80 2.20 -1.92 -10.60
N TYR A 81 2.76 -0.99 -9.82
CA TYR A 81 2.49 0.43 -9.99
C TYR A 81 3.02 0.95 -11.33
N LEU A 82 4.27 0.61 -11.69
CA LEU A 82 4.88 1.03 -12.96
C LEU A 82 4.16 0.47 -14.19
N THR A 83 3.53 -0.70 -14.07
CA THR A 83 2.70 -1.30 -15.13
C THR A 83 1.24 -0.81 -15.11
N GLY A 84 0.87 0.06 -14.17
CA GLY A 84 -0.48 0.63 -14.07
C GLY A 84 -1.54 -0.34 -13.53
N LEU A 85 -1.13 -1.46 -12.92
CA LEU A 85 -2.06 -2.43 -12.33
C LEU A 85 -2.68 -1.93 -11.01
N VAL A 86 -1.97 -1.07 -10.29
CA VAL A 86 -2.41 -0.56 -8.99
C VAL A 86 -2.94 0.86 -9.12
N PRO A 87 -4.25 1.10 -8.89
CA PRO A 87 -4.79 2.45 -8.88
C PRO A 87 -4.27 3.20 -7.66
N VAL A 88 -3.79 4.44 -7.83
CA VAL A 88 -3.37 5.30 -6.72
C VAL A 88 -4.49 6.27 -6.34
N SER A 89 -4.58 6.62 -5.06
CA SER A 89 -5.46 7.69 -4.59
C SER A 89 -4.98 8.32 -3.28
N GLY A 90 -5.61 9.42 -2.89
CA GLY A 90 -5.31 10.12 -1.65
C GLY A 90 -3.85 10.58 -1.59
N ALA A 91 -3.15 10.27 -0.50
CA ALA A 91 -1.74 10.67 -0.34
C ALA A 91 -0.80 9.97 -1.33
N ALA A 92 -1.20 8.83 -1.90
CA ALA A 92 -0.37 8.11 -2.87
C ALA A 92 -0.22 8.84 -4.21
N TYR A 93 -1.02 9.88 -4.49
CA TYR A 93 -0.81 10.78 -5.63
C TYR A 93 0.57 11.46 -5.63
N TYR A 94 1.27 11.47 -4.49
CA TYR A 94 2.68 11.84 -4.43
C TYR A 94 3.58 11.03 -5.40
N LEU A 95 3.21 9.79 -5.72
CA LEU A 95 3.94 8.97 -6.70
C LEU A 95 3.86 9.54 -8.13
N GLU A 96 2.76 10.23 -8.46
CA GLU A 96 2.53 10.84 -9.77
C GLU A 96 3.06 12.27 -9.87
N SER A 97 3.52 12.85 -8.76
CA SER A 97 4.19 14.16 -8.81
C SER A 97 5.57 14.00 -9.42
N HIS A 98 5.99 14.97 -10.23
CA HIS A 98 7.34 14.97 -10.81
C HIS A 98 7.88 16.38 -10.87
N CYS A 99 9.16 16.54 -10.55
CA CYS A 99 9.92 17.75 -10.84
C CYS A 99 10.02 17.93 -12.36
N LYS A 100 9.37 18.97 -12.90
CA LYS A 100 9.33 19.23 -14.34
C LYS A 100 10.62 19.87 -14.89
N THR A 101 11.55 20.22 -14.01
CA THR A 101 12.74 20.98 -14.37
C THR A 101 13.95 20.07 -14.38
N ASN A 102 14.50 19.82 -15.57
CA ASN A 102 15.76 19.12 -15.73
C ASN A 102 16.91 20.14 -15.78
N ARG A 103 17.18 20.81 -14.65
CA ARG A 103 18.28 21.78 -14.58
C ARG A 103 19.57 21.02 -14.31
N ILE A 104 20.31 20.75 -15.39
CA ILE A 104 21.71 20.34 -15.31
C ILE A 104 22.47 21.55 -14.76
N VAL A 105 22.97 21.45 -13.53
CA VAL A 105 23.91 22.41 -12.94
C VAL A 105 25.34 21.95 -13.18
#